data_AF-A0ABC8SFP6-F1
#
_entry.id   AF-A0ABC8SFP6-F1
#
_cell.length_a   1.000
_cell.length_b   1.000
_cell.length_c   1.000
_cell.angle_alpha   90.00
_cell.angle_beta   90.00
_cell.angle_gamma   90.00
#
_symmetry.space_group_name_H-M   'P 1'
#
loop_
_entity.id
_entity.type
_entity.pdbx_description
1 polymer ?
#
loop_
_entity_poly.entity_id
_entity_poly.type
_entity_poly.pdbx_seq_one_letter_code
_entity_poly.pdbx_strand_id
1 'polypeptide(L)'
;MAASTSAYLKLLSVGTKIVAIGRNYAAHAKELGNAVPKEPVLFLKPTSSYLENGGTIEVPHPLESLDHEVELAVVIGQKARDVPEATAMDYVGGYALALDITAREIQSSAEKQIFFGFYPNLICGILFK
;
A
#
# COMPACT_ATOMS: atom_id res chain seq x y z
N MET A 1 -9.85 -23.10 0.34
CA MET A 1 -10.60 -21.82 0.35
C MET A 1 -10.91 -21.32 1.75
N ALA A 2 -11.36 -22.14 2.72
CA ALA A 2 -11.69 -21.64 4.07
C ALA A 2 -10.48 -21.05 4.86
N ALA A 3 -9.27 -21.56 4.65
CA ALA A 3 -8.07 -21.08 5.35
C ALA A 3 -7.61 -19.68 4.88
N SER A 4 -7.79 -19.33 3.60
CA SER A 4 -7.39 -18.01 3.07
C SER A 4 -8.31 -16.90 3.57
N THR A 5 -9.63 -17.17 3.69
CA THR A 5 -10.59 -16.22 4.27
C THR A 5 -10.27 -15.89 5.73
N SER A 6 -9.85 -16.87 6.52
CA SER A 6 -9.49 -16.67 7.94
C SER A 6 -8.24 -15.79 8.12
N ALA A 7 -7.17 -16.06 7.37
CA ALA A 7 -5.93 -15.28 7.47
C ALA A 7 -6.12 -13.83 7.00
N TYR A 8 -6.91 -13.65 5.94
CA TYR A 8 -7.28 -12.35 5.41
C TYR A 8 -8.07 -11.49 6.42
N LEU A 9 -9.18 -12.03 6.95
CA LEU A 9 -9.99 -11.32 7.94
C LEU A 9 -9.17 -10.99 9.20
N LYS A 10 -8.28 -11.89 9.59
CA LYS A 10 -7.34 -11.63 10.68
C LYS A 10 -6.47 -10.42 10.37
N LEU A 11 -5.86 -10.32 9.18
CA LEU A 11 -5.05 -9.17 8.82
C LEU A 11 -5.84 -7.86 8.86
N LEU A 12 -7.05 -7.83 8.29
CA LEU A 12 -7.89 -6.63 8.30
C LEU A 12 -8.20 -6.16 9.73
N SER A 13 -8.38 -7.11 10.66
CA SER A 13 -8.70 -6.78 12.06
C SER A 13 -7.49 -6.41 12.93
N VAL A 14 -6.29 -6.97 12.66
CA VAL A 14 -5.11 -6.79 13.52
C VAL A 14 -4.00 -5.95 12.90
N GLY A 15 -4.09 -5.64 11.61
CA GLY A 15 -3.15 -4.79 10.90
C GLY A 15 -3.09 -3.41 11.56
N THR A 16 -1.89 -2.96 11.91
CA THR A 16 -1.70 -1.70 12.66
C THR A 16 -1.26 -0.53 11.79
N LYS A 17 -0.65 -0.80 10.63
CA LYS A 17 -0.15 0.21 9.69
C LYS A 17 0.09 -0.43 8.32
N ILE A 18 0.01 0.39 7.28
CA ILE A 18 0.44 0.06 5.93
C ILE A 18 1.60 1.01 5.61
N VAL A 19 2.77 0.44 5.29
CA VAL A 19 3.95 1.19 4.86
C VAL A 19 4.14 0.90 3.38
N ALA A 20 4.04 1.93 2.55
CA ALA A 20 4.16 1.84 1.11
C ALA A 20 5.49 2.44 0.63
N ILE A 21 5.98 1.95 -0.51
CA ILE A 21 7.29 2.34 -1.06
C ILE A 21 7.09 2.93 -2.44
N GLY A 22 7.22 4.26 -2.54
CA GLY A 22 7.12 4.97 -3.81
C GLY A 22 8.35 4.76 -4.69
N ARG A 23 8.13 4.72 -6.01
CA ARG A 23 9.19 4.68 -7.04
C ARG A 23 10.12 3.45 -6.93
N ASN A 24 9.57 2.32 -6.50
CA ASN A 24 10.35 1.10 -6.22
C ASN A 24 10.55 0.17 -7.43
N TYR A 25 9.92 0.45 -8.58
CA TYR A 25 10.08 -0.36 -9.79
C TYR A 25 11.09 0.29 -10.76
N ALA A 26 12.33 -0.19 -10.73
CA ALA A 26 13.44 0.40 -11.46
C ALA A 26 13.26 0.40 -12.99
N ALA A 27 12.56 -0.59 -13.54
CA ALA A 27 12.26 -0.63 -14.98
C ALA A 27 11.26 0.48 -15.39
N HIS A 28 10.25 0.74 -14.56
CA HIS A 28 9.27 1.81 -14.80
C HIS A 28 9.87 3.21 -14.58
N ALA A 29 10.76 3.35 -13.60
CA ALA A 29 11.52 4.59 -13.40
C ALA A 29 12.40 4.94 -14.61
N LYS A 30 13.04 3.94 -15.24
CA LYS A 30 13.83 4.11 -16.47
C LYS A 30 12.98 4.48 -17.68
N GLU A 31 11.80 3.89 -17.82
CA GLU A 31 10.87 4.19 -18.93
C GLU A 31 10.30 5.61 -18.89
N LEU A 32 10.05 6.14 -17.68
CA LEU A 32 9.53 7.51 -17.48
C LEU A 32 10.63 8.59 -17.38
N GLY A 33 11.90 8.24 -17.58
CA GLY A 33 13.03 9.19 -17.50
C GLY A 33 13.29 9.70 -16.07
N ASN A 34 12.77 9.03 -15.05
CA ASN A 34 12.92 9.42 -13.65
C ASN A 34 14.16 8.76 -13.04
N ALA A 35 14.91 9.52 -12.24
CA ALA A 35 16.01 8.96 -11.46
C ALA A 35 15.45 7.99 -10.41
N VAL A 36 15.98 6.75 -10.39
CA VAL A 36 15.72 5.82 -9.27
C VAL A 36 16.30 6.45 -8.01
N PRO A 37 15.48 6.70 -6.97
CA PRO A 37 15.98 7.32 -5.75
C PRO A 37 16.99 6.37 -5.08
N LYS A 38 18.04 6.96 -4.48
CA LYS A 38 19.08 6.18 -3.76
C LYS A 38 18.57 5.54 -2.48
N GLU A 39 17.52 6.10 -1.91
CA GLU A 39 16.84 5.63 -0.70
C GLU A 39 15.35 5.46 -1.00
N PRO A 40 14.68 4.48 -0.36
CA PRO A 40 13.26 4.24 -0.59
C PRO A 40 12.42 5.43 -0.11
N VAL A 41 11.47 5.86 -0.95
CA VAL A 41 10.49 6.88 -0.55
C VAL A 41 9.37 6.17 0.21
N LEU A 42 9.31 6.37 1.51
CA LEU A 42 8.30 5.74 2.36
C LEU A 42 7.13 6.68 2.61
N PHE A 43 5.92 6.14 2.54
CA PHE A 43 4.70 6.82 2.97
C PHE A 43 3.77 5.84 3.68
N LEU A 44 2.77 6.39 4.38
CA LEU A 44 1.82 5.59 5.15
C LEU A 44 0.45 5.64 4.50
N LYS A 45 -0.24 4.50 4.52
CA LYS A 45 -1.69 4.45 4.29
C LYS A 45 -2.39 4.02 5.57
N PRO A 46 -3.51 4.68 5.93
CA PRO A 46 -4.24 4.32 7.13
C PRO A 46 -4.87 2.94 6.95
N THR A 47 -5.00 2.18 8.04
CA THR A 47 -5.67 0.87 8.01
C THR A 47 -7.17 0.98 7.73
N SER A 48 -7.76 2.17 7.91
CA SER A 48 -9.12 2.47 7.46
C SER A 48 -9.29 2.40 5.93
N SER A 49 -8.19 2.41 5.18
CA SER A 49 -8.19 2.30 3.72
C SER A 49 -8.24 0.85 3.23
N TYR A 50 -8.26 -0.15 4.11
CA TYR A 50 -8.49 -1.52 3.69
C TYR A 50 -9.89 -1.71 3.11
N LEU A 51 -9.99 -2.59 2.12
CA LEU A 51 -11.25 -2.99 1.52
C LEU A 51 -11.34 -4.50 1.43
N GLU A 52 -12.55 -5.00 1.71
CA GLU A 52 -12.87 -6.41 1.54
C GLU A 52 -12.77 -6.83 0.06
N ASN A 53 -12.34 -8.06 -0.22
CA ASN A 53 -12.35 -8.57 -1.58
C ASN A 53 -13.78 -8.52 -2.16
N GLY A 54 -13.94 -7.88 -3.32
CA GLY A 54 -15.25 -7.62 -3.93
C GLY A 54 -15.99 -6.41 -3.36
N GLY A 55 -15.38 -5.69 -2.41
CA GLY A 55 -15.90 -4.43 -1.90
C GLY A 55 -15.86 -3.32 -2.95
N THR A 56 -16.62 -2.25 -2.68
CA THR A 56 -16.72 -1.08 -3.56
C THR A 56 -15.68 -0.03 -3.18
N ILE A 57 -15.01 0.54 -4.19
CA ILE A 57 -14.12 1.68 -4.00
C ILE A 57 -14.97 2.95 -3.96
N GLU A 58 -15.00 3.61 -2.81
CA GLU A 58 -15.67 4.90 -2.63
C GLU A 58 -14.78 6.03 -3.14
N VAL A 59 -15.27 6.78 -4.13
CA VAL A 59 -14.55 7.90 -4.74
C VAL A 59 -15.27 9.20 -4.38
N PRO A 60 -14.66 10.09 -3.58
CA PRO A 60 -15.28 11.35 -3.20
C PRO A 60 -15.45 12.26 -4.43
N HIS A 61 -16.54 13.00 -4.49
CA HIS A 61 -16.82 13.97 -5.54
C HIS A 61 -16.74 15.41 -4.99
N PRO A 62 -16.18 16.38 -5.74
CA PRO A 62 -15.53 16.23 -7.04
C PRO A 62 -14.11 15.66 -6.92
N LEU A 63 -13.75 14.75 -7.81
CA LEU A 63 -12.38 14.29 -8.02
C LEU A 63 -12.15 14.13 -9.52
N GLU A 64 -11.10 14.77 -10.04
CA GLU A 64 -10.84 14.78 -11.50
C GLU A 64 -9.88 13.68 -11.93
N SER A 65 -9.00 13.22 -11.04
CA SER A 65 -7.97 12.24 -11.38
C SER A 65 -7.79 11.19 -10.28
N LEU A 66 -8.08 9.94 -10.65
CA LEU A 66 -7.94 8.74 -9.83
C LEU A 66 -7.10 7.71 -10.58
N ASP A 67 -5.97 7.34 -10.00
CA ASP A 67 -5.08 6.31 -10.52
C ASP A 67 -5.09 5.07 -9.64
N HIS A 68 -4.72 3.92 -10.23
CA HIS A 68 -4.50 2.67 -9.52
C HIS A 68 -3.12 2.12 -9.86
N GLU A 69 -2.41 1.62 -8.84
CA GLU A 69 -1.16 0.89 -9.01
C GLU A 69 -1.31 -0.51 -8.43
N VAL A 70 -0.93 -1.54 -9.20
CA VAL A 70 -0.91 -2.92 -8.72
C VAL A 70 0.44 -3.20 -8.09
N GLU A 71 0.44 -3.53 -6.81
CA GLU A 71 1.65 -3.73 -6.00
C GLU A 71 1.70 -5.10 -5.35
N LEU A 72 2.93 -5.54 -5.01
CA LEU A 72 3.16 -6.67 -4.13
C LEU A 72 3.13 -6.18 -2.67
N ALA A 73 2.14 -6.65 -1.90
CA ALA A 73 2.11 -6.45 -0.47
C ALA A 73 2.88 -7.57 0.25
N VAL A 74 3.72 -7.19 1.21
CA VAL A 74 4.43 -8.10 2.12
C VAL A 74 3.78 -8.01 3.50
N VAL A 75 3.24 -9.11 3.99
CA VAL A 75 2.63 -9.18 5.32
C VAL A 75 3.70 -9.55 6.34
N ILE A 76 3.90 -8.69 7.33
CA ILE A 76 4.83 -8.95 8.43
C ILE A 76 4.13 -9.79 9.50
N GLY A 77 4.60 -11.01 9.70
CA GLY A 77 3.96 -12.01 10.57
C GLY A 77 4.30 -11.87 12.05
N GLN A 78 5.40 -11.19 12.38
CA GLN A 78 5.87 -11.04 13.76
C GLN A 78 6.54 -9.67 13.99
N LYS A 79 6.66 -9.25 15.25
CA LYS A 79 7.28 -7.96 15.58
C LYS A 79 8.74 -7.93 15.12
N ALA A 80 9.08 -6.92 14.34
CA ALA A 80 10.42 -6.69 13.80
C ALA A 80 10.96 -5.34 14.29
N ARG A 81 12.25 -5.32 14.64
CA ARG A 81 13.00 -4.10 14.96
C ARG A 81 14.48 -4.35 14.66
N ASP A 82 15.11 -3.42 13.96
CA ASP A 82 16.55 -3.45 13.65
C ASP A 82 16.99 -4.81 13.04
N VAL A 83 16.18 -5.34 12.12
CA VAL A 83 16.36 -6.68 11.54
C VAL A 83 17.45 -6.65 10.46
N PRO A 84 18.48 -7.50 10.56
CA PRO A 84 19.46 -7.67 9.48
C PRO A 84 18.82 -8.17 8.19
N GLU A 85 19.31 -7.69 7.05
CA GLU A 85 18.79 -8.10 5.72
C GLU A 85 18.80 -9.63 5.54
N ALA A 86 19.86 -10.29 6.00
CA ALA A 86 20.03 -11.74 5.88
C ALA A 86 18.93 -12.57 6.57
N THR A 87 18.23 -12.01 7.57
CA THR A 87 17.16 -12.68 8.32
C THR A 87 15.80 -12.02 8.13
N ALA A 88 15.70 -11.00 7.27
CA ALA A 88 14.45 -10.25 7.07
C ALA A 88 13.29 -11.15 6.62
N MET A 89 13.58 -12.17 5.81
CA MET A 89 12.58 -13.10 5.28
C MET A 89 11.91 -13.94 6.37
N ASP A 90 12.56 -14.17 7.51
CA ASP A 90 11.99 -14.92 8.65
C ASP A 90 10.82 -14.17 9.31
N TYR A 91 10.68 -12.87 9.05
CA TYR A 91 9.61 -12.03 9.59
C TYR A 91 8.41 -11.92 8.65
N VAL A 92 8.51 -12.45 7.42
CA VAL A 92 7.45 -12.41 6.42
C VAL A 92 6.43 -13.51 6.72
N GLY A 93 5.20 -13.11 7.05
CA GLY A 93 4.07 -14.01 7.28
C GLY A 93 3.32 -14.39 5.99
N GLY A 94 3.57 -13.68 4.89
CA GLY A 94 2.97 -13.97 3.59
C GLY A 94 3.04 -12.80 2.62
N TYR A 95 2.41 -12.99 1.46
CA TYR A 95 2.33 -12.00 0.39
C TYR A 95 0.88 -11.82 -0.06
N ALA A 96 0.59 -10.68 -0.65
CA ALA A 96 -0.70 -10.39 -1.26
C ALA A 96 -0.58 -9.42 -2.43
N LEU A 97 -1.66 -9.32 -3.20
CA LEU A 97 -1.80 -8.27 -4.20
C LEU A 97 -2.35 -7.02 -3.51
N ALA A 98 -1.80 -5.86 -3.83
CA ALA A 98 -2.31 -4.58 -3.37
C ALA A 98 -2.70 -3.70 -4.55
N LEU A 99 -3.73 -2.90 -4.36
CA LEU A 99 -4.13 -1.81 -5.23
C LEU A 99 -3.91 -0.51 -4.48
N ASP A 100 -2.83 0.19 -4.82
CA ASP A 100 -2.60 1.55 -4.32
C ASP A 100 -3.42 2.54 -5.16
N ILE A 101 -4.63 2.83 -4.70
CA ILE A 101 -5.47 3.85 -5.32
C ILE A 101 -5.06 5.22 -4.82
N THR A 102 -4.83 6.13 -5.76
CA THR A 102 -4.35 7.48 -5.47
C THR A 102 -5.17 8.52 -6.22
N ALA A 103 -5.64 9.53 -5.49
CA ALA A 103 -6.23 10.72 -6.05
C ALA A 103 -5.10 11.70 -6.39
N ARG A 104 -4.67 11.75 -7.66
CA ARG A 104 -3.47 12.48 -8.06
C ARG A 104 -3.57 13.98 -7.84
N GLU A 105 -4.74 14.55 -8.09
CA GLU A 105 -5.01 15.97 -7.87
C GLU A 105 -4.74 16.38 -6.40
N ILE A 106 -5.22 15.56 -5.46
CA ILE A 106 -5.02 15.78 -4.03
C ILE A 106 -3.55 15.54 -3.65
N GLN A 107 -2.92 14.50 -4.21
CA GLN A 107 -1.52 14.21 -3.97
C GLN A 107 -0.60 15.36 -4.41
N SER A 108 -0.82 15.91 -5.61
CA SER A 108 -0.05 17.02 -6.16
C SER A 108 -0.30 18.33 -5.41
N SER A 109 -1.53 18.60 -4.98
CA SER A 109 -1.80 19.80 -4.16
C SER A 109 -1.24 19.68 -2.73
N ALA A 110 -1.09 18.46 -2.21
CA ALA A 110 -0.53 18.17 -0.90
C ALA A 110 1.01 18.04 -0.88
N GLU A 111 1.72 18.47 -1.93
CA GLU A 111 3.17 18.31 -2.21
C GLU A 111 4.17 18.62 -1.07
N LYS A 112 3.72 19.12 0.09
CA LYS A 112 4.55 19.39 1.29
C LYS A 112 4.22 18.56 2.52
N GLN A 113 3.19 17.71 2.51
CA GLN A 113 2.83 16.87 3.66
C GLN A 113 2.55 15.44 3.22
N ILE A 114 3.52 14.56 3.47
CA ILE A 114 3.55 13.10 3.24
C ILE A 114 2.38 12.32 3.91
N PHE A 115 1.46 13.04 4.57
CA PHE A 115 0.47 12.48 5.49
C PHE A 115 -1.00 12.66 5.06
N PHE A 116 -1.32 13.57 4.13
CA PHE A 116 -2.72 14.02 3.94
C PHE A 116 -3.35 13.77 2.56
N GLY A 117 -2.70 12.97 1.70
CA GLY A 117 -3.23 12.63 0.37
C GLY A 117 -4.30 11.53 0.34
N PHE A 118 -4.69 10.99 1.49
CA PHE A 118 -5.64 9.88 1.56
C PHE A 118 -6.85 10.33 2.37
N TYR A 119 -7.96 10.58 1.66
CA TYR A 119 -9.26 10.65 2.33
C TYR A 119 -9.40 9.37 3.18
N PRO A 120 -10.02 9.46 4.37
CA PRO A 120 -10.20 8.29 5.24
C PRO A 120 -10.95 7.12 4.57
N ASN A 121 -11.57 7.39 3.41
CA ASN A 121 -12.29 6.45 2.56
C ASN A 121 -11.67 6.27 1.15
N LEU A 122 -10.50 6.86 0.84
CA LEU A 122 -9.80 6.63 -0.42
C LEU A 122 -8.85 5.43 -0.24
N ILE A 123 -9.25 4.34 -0.87
CA ILE A 123 -8.95 2.98 -0.47
C ILE A 123 -7.61 2.49 -1.01
N CYS A 124 -6.74 1.93 -0.17
CA CYS A 124 -5.67 1.04 -0.62
C CYS A 124 -6.26 -0.37 -0.58
N GLY A 125 -6.77 -0.84 -1.70
CA GLY A 125 -7.40 -2.15 -1.76
C GLY A 125 -6.32 -3.21 -1.71
N ILE A 126 -5.95 -3.72 -0.54
CA ILE A 126 -5.13 -4.94 -0.49
C ILE A 126 -6.03 -6.12 -0.85
N LEU A 127 -5.96 -6.53 -2.11
CA LEU A 127 -6.68 -7.68 -2.64
C LEU A 127 -5.91 -8.97 -2.29
N PHE A 128 -6.32 -9.63 -1.21
CA PHE A 128 -5.91 -11.00 -0.95
C PHE A 128 -6.75 -11.93 -1.84
N LYS A 129 -6.09 -12.64 -2.75
CA LYS A 129 -6.69 -13.75 -3.49
C LYS A 129 -6.32 -15.08 -2.83
#